data_AF-A0A453TEC1-F1
#
_entry.id   AF-A0A453TEC1-F1
#
_cell.length_a   1.000
_cell.length_b   1.000
_cell.length_c   1.000
_cell.angle_alpha   90.00
_cell.angle_beta   90.00
_cell.angle_gamma   90.00
#
_symmetry.space_group_name_H-M   'P 1'
#
loop_
_entity.id
_entity.type
_entity.pdbx_description
1 polymer ?
#
loop_
_entity_poly.entity_id
_entity_poly.type
_entity_poly.pdbx_seq_one_letter_code
_entity_poly.pdbx_strand_id
1 'polypeptide(L)'
;MRRVAHLILVQSAGTELMGLKAAVFLSVPAAVTPTLRRHHLSSSSRGKGAASRLLRISAAVMATAVQPAVVVGGGRVGQALLSMGPSSGDLLLRRGEALPPAAPAGPILVCTRNDDLDGVLDATPKSRWPDLVFFQNGMLDPWLESKGLAGANQVLAYFAVSKLGEPPVDGITDANPEGLTAALGNWAPAVAARLQNGGLTCKVLDKDAFEKQMLEKLIWISAFMLVGARHPGATVGAVEKEYRSEVILILPVGLSLGSVRVPSYCVPLVAEKQLVQGHRFLDISVTF
;
A
#
# COMPACT_ATOMS: atom_id res chain seq x y z
N MET A 1 -65.60 -7.03 20.71
CA MET A 1 -65.93 -7.64 22.02
C MET A 1 -64.71 -8.38 22.53
N ARG A 2 -64.34 -8.08 23.78
CA ARG A 2 -63.56 -8.81 24.79
C ARG A 2 -62.16 -9.38 24.45
N ARG A 3 -61.17 -8.66 25.00
CA ARG A 3 -59.90 -9.15 25.60
C ARG A 3 -60.16 -10.13 26.74
N VAL A 4 -59.22 -11.06 26.96
CA VAL A 4 -58.69 -11.56 28.26
C VAL A 4 -57.25 -12.08 27.92
N ALA A 5 -56.13 -11.41 28.24
CA ALA A 5 -55.45 -11.23 29.54
C ALA A 5 -55.06 -12.58 30.22
N HIS A 6 -53.99 -12.82 30.97
CA HIS A 6 -52.66 -12.26 31.24
C HIS A 6 -52.01 -13.25 32.26
N LEU A 7 -50.74 -13.00 32.64
CA LEU A 7 -50.05 -13.41 33.90
C LEU A 7 -49.23 -14.71 33.83
N ILE A 8 -47.88 -14.71 33.84
CA ILE A 8 -46.81 -14.15 34.73
C ILE A 8 -46.60 -14.94 36.03
N LEU A 9 -45.37 -15.45 36.19
CA LEU A 9 -44.50 -15.47 37.39
C LEU A 9 -43.07 -15.69 36.83
N VAL A 10 -42.02 -14.88 36.94
CA VAL A 10 -41.39 -13.99 37.95
C VAL A 10 -40.98 -14.70 39.25
N GLN A 11 -39.66 -14.90 39.40
CA GLN A 11 -38.81 -14.53 40.54
C GLN A 11 -37.34 -14.85 40.14
N SER A 12 -36.35 -13.95 40.11
CA SER A 12 -35.85 -12.89 41.03
C SER A 12 -34.76 -13.39 41.97
N ALA A 13 -33.53 -12.87 41.76
CA ALA A 13 -32.49 -12.45 42.72
C ALA A 13 -31.16 -12.38 41.93
N GLY A 14 -30.40 -11.28 41.81
CA GLY A 14 -30.29 -10.09 42.64
C GLY A 14 -29.13 -10.24 43.61
N THR A 15 -27.93 -9.77 43.25
CA THR A 15 -26.91 -9.22 44.18
C THR A 15 -25.82 -8.47 43.39
N GLU A 16 -25.87 -7.14 43.46
CA GLU A 16 -24.66 -6.31 43.53
C GLU A 16 -23.95 -6.57 44.87
N LEU A 17 -22.62 -6.49 44.94
CA LEU A 17 -21.87 -5.45 45.67
C LEU A 17 -20.37 -5.79 45.78
N MET A 18 -19.55 -4.72 45.77
CA MET A 18 -18.21 -4.56 46.36
C MET A 18 -16.97 -5.14 45.63
N GLY A 19 -16.36 -4.27 44.83
CA GLY A 19 -15.12 -3.57 45.21
C GLY A 19 -13.88 -4.41 45.56
N LEU A 20 -12.81 -4.25 44.77
CA LEU A 20 -11.47 -4.12 45.34
C LEU A 20 -10.57 -3.26 44.43
N LYS A 21 -10.05 -2.19 45.03
CA LYS A 21 -8.90 -1.42 44.57
C LYS A 21 -7.65 -2.31 44.66
N ALA A 22 -6.77 -2.24 43.67
CA ALA A 22 -5.35 -2.51 43.87
C ALA A 22 -4.54 -1.58 42.97
N ALA A 23 -3.96 -0.56 43.60
CA ALA A 23 -2.87 0.22 43.08
C ALA A 23 -1.59 -0.62 43.12
N VAL A 24 -0.76 -0.54 42.08
CA VAL A 24 0.67 -0.78 42.21
C VAL A 24 1.39 0.46 41.69
N PHE A 25 1.90 1.21 42.66
CA PHE A 25 2.91 2.23 42.51
C PHE A 25 4.23 1.55 42.12
N LEU A 26 4.89 2.04 41.08
CA LEU A 26 6.34 2.01 41.00
C LEU A 26 6.83 3.44 40.72
N SER A 27 7.54 3.93 41.71
CA SER A 27 8.04 5.28 41.92
C SER A 27 9.15 5.62 40.93
N VAL A 28 9.10 6.81 40.33
CA VAL A 28 10.28 7.47 39.75
C VAL A 28 10.43 8.81 40.49
N PRO A 29 11.54 9.05 41.21
CA PRO A 29 11.73 10.31 41.92
C PRO A 29 12.07 11.44 40.94
N ALA A 30 11.32 12.53 41.05
CA ALA A 30 11.69 13.83 40.51
C ALA A 30 12.77 14.46 41.39
N ALA A 31 13.88 14.91 40.79
CA ALA A 31 14.84 15.83 41.40
C ALA A 31 14.98 17.04 40.46
N VAL A 32 14.41 18.17 40.86
CA VAL A 32 15.11 19.36 41.41
C VAL A 32 15.91 20.11 40.35
N THR A 33 15.34 21.25 39.94
CA THR A 33 16.01 22.38 39.31
C THR A 33 17.08 22.98 40.24
N PRO A 34 18.19 23.48 39.69
CA PRO A 34 18.91 24.55 40.34
C PRO A 34 19.00 25.81 39.48
N THR A 35 18.78 26.90 40.20
CA THR A 35 18.95 28.30 39.89
C THR A 35 20.35 28.69 39.40
N LEU A 36 20.37 29.67 38.50
CA LEU A 36 21.51 30.51 38.13
C LEU A 36 22.23 31.12 39.36
N ARG A 37 23.55 30.95 39.44
CA ARG A 37 24.43 32.00 39.99
C ARG A 37 25.83 31.94 39.36
N ARG A 38 26.27 33.11 38.94
CA ARG A 38 27.49 33.44 38.20
C ARG A 38 28.66 33.59 39.18
N HIS A 39 29.80 32.95 38.94
CA HIS A 39 31.10 33.41 39.42
C HIS A 39 32.22 33.06 38.42
N HIS A 40 33.21 33.94 38.45
CA HIS A 40 34.26 34.20 37.46
C HIS A 40 35.56 33.46 37.83
N LEU A 41 36.48 33.33 36.86
CA LEU A 41 37.95 33.13 36.94
C LEU A 41 38.54 31.74 36.54
N SER A 42 39.16 31.75 35.36
CA SER A 42 40.60 31.50 35.07
C SER A 42 41.28 30.11 35.19
N SER A 43 41.89 29.73 34.06
CA SER A 43 43.20 29.10 33.83
C SER A 43 43.34 27.57 33.67
N SER A 44 43.85 27.23 32.46
CA SER A 44 44.81 26.19 32.06
C SER A 44 44.72 24.76 32.63
N SER A 45 44.64 23.77 31.74
CA SER A 45 45.83 23.01 31.27
C SER A 45 45.44 21.81 30.40
N ARG A 46 46.45 21.27 29.74
CA ARG A 46 46.47 20.36 28.58
C ARG A 46 45.87 18.97 28.86
N GLY A 47 45.20 18.41 27.85
CA GLY A 47 44.93 16.98 27.76
C GLY A 47 44.77 16.55 26.31
N LYS A 48 45.80 15.90 25.75
CA LYS A 48 45.74 15.20 24.46
C LYS A 48 44.94 13.90 24.65
N GLY A 49 43.96 13.63 23.79
CA GLY A 49 43.19 12.39 23.79
C GLY A 49 42.50 12.19 22.44
N ALA A 50 42.69 11.02 21.85
CA ALA A 50 42.43 10.70 20.46
C ALA A 50 40.97 10.91 20.02
N ALA A 51 40.77 11.70 18.96
CA ALA A 51 39.50 11.75 18.24
C ALA A 51 39.37 10.49 17.38
N SER A 52 38.56 9.53 17.83
CA SER A 52 38.09 8.44 16.99
C SER A 52 37.28 9.04 15.84
N ARG A 53 37.84 9.01 14.63
CA ARG A 53 37.19 9.40 13.40
C ARG A 53 36.11 8.35 13.08
N LEU A 54 34.95 8.49 13.71
CA LEU A 54 33.72 7.82 13.27
C LEU A 54 33.40 8.37 11.88
N LEU A 55 33.81 7.62 10.86
CA LEU A 55 33.31 7.74 9.50
C LEU A 55 31.80 7.50 9.57
N ARG A 56 31.03 8.59 9.70
CA ARG A 56 29.63 8.60 9.28
C ARG A 56 29.65 8.29 7.78
N ILE A 57 29.40 7.03 7.43
CA ILE A 57 28.93 6.69 6.09
C ILE A 57 27.53 7.30 6.02
N SER A 58 27.46 8.56 5.63
CA SER A 58 26.21 9.14 5.15
C SER A 58 25.85 8.32 3.90
N ALA A 59 24.86 7.46 4.02
CA ALA A 59 24.16 6.89 2.87
C ALA A 59 23.50 8.07 2.15
N ALA A 60 24.27 8.74 1.28
CA ALA A 60 23.71 9.64 0.31
C ALA A 60 22.90 8.76 -0.63
N VAL A 61 21.58 8.73 -0.43
CA VAL A 61 20.64 8.34 -1.48
C VAL A 61 20.95 9.30 -2.62
N MET A 62 21.69 8.84 -3.62
CA MET A 62 21.78 9.54 -4.89
C MET A 62 20.35 9.61 -5.39
N ALA A 63 19.73 10.78 -5.27
CA ALA A 63 18.42 11.04 -5.87
C ALA A 63 18.59 10.78 -7.36
N THR A 64 18.18 9.59 -7.79
CA THR A 64 18.25 9.22 -9.19
C THR A 64 17.23 10.09 -9.89
N ALA A 65 17.67 10.91 -10.84
CA ALA A 65 16.76 11.82 -11.53
C ALA A 65 15.57 11.05 -12.09
N VAL A 66 14.35 11.49 -11.77
CA VAL A 66 13.14 10.85 -12.26
C VAL A 66 13.07 11.07 -13.77
N GLN A 67 13.15 9.99 -14.52
CA GLN A 67 13.13 10.05 -15.98
C GLN A 67 11.73 10.45 -16.51
N PRO A 68 11.66 11.17 -17.64
CA PRO A 68 10.41 11.41 -18.35
C PRO A 68 9.69 10.10 -18.69
N ALA A 69 8.37 10.16 -18.70
CA ALA A 69 7.50 9.03 -19.01
C ALA A 69 6.32 9.44 -19.87
N VAL A 70 5.73 8.44 -20.54
CA VAL A 70 4.38 8.57 -21.08
C VAL A 70 3.42 7.97 -20.07
N VAL A 71 2.34 8.67 -19.75
CA VAL A 71 1.29 8.19 -18.85
C VAL A 71 0.02 8.01 -19.65
N VAL A 72 -0.50 6.77 -19.72
CA VAL A 72 -1.71 6.44 -20.46
C VAL A 72 -2.88 6.32 -19.47
N GLY A 73 -3.84 7.23 -19.58
CA GLY A 73 -5.01 7.30 -18.71
C GLY A 73 -4.92 8.40 -17.65
N GLY A 74 -5.60 9.52 -17.89
CA GLY A 74 -5.62 10.71 -17.01
C GLY A 74 -6.54 10.60 -15.79
N GLY A 75 -6.74 9.39 -15.26
CA GLY A 75 -7.52 9.14 -14.05
C GLY A 75 -6.73 9.48 -12.77
N ARG A 76 -7.26 9.06 -11.62
CA ARG A 76 -6.65 9.33 -10.30
C ARG A 76 -5.20 8.88 -10.20
N VAL A 77 -4.90 7.63 -10.59
CA VAL A 77 -3.54 7.07 -10.57
C VAL A 77 -2.63 7.75 -11.59
N GLY A 78 -3.09 7.93 -12.83
CA GLY A 78 -2.26 8.57 -13.87
C GLY A 78 -1.90 10.02 -13.55
N GLN A 79 -2.84 10.81 -13.02
CA GLN A 79 -2.53 12.18 -12.58
C GLN A 79 -1.57 12.21 -11.40
N ALA A 80 -1.71 11.28 -10.45
CA ALA A 80 -0.76 11.15 -9.36
C ALA A 80 0.65 10.86 -9.91
N LEU A 81 0.79 9.91 -10.85
CA LEU A 81 2.09 9.57 -11.45
C LEU A 81 2.71 10.71 -12.26
N LEU A 82 1.91 11.54 -12.92
CA LEU A 82 2.40 12.77 -13.56
C LEU A 82 2.93 13.77 -12.53
N SER A 83 2.21 13.98 -11.42
CA SER A 83 2.66 14.88 -10.36
C SER A 83 3.95 14.41 -9.66
N MET A 84 4.21 13.10 -9.71
CA MET A 84 5.43 12.47 -9.20
C MET A 84 6.58 12.45 -10.22
N GLY A 85 6.35 12.92 -11.44
CA GLY A 85 7.35 12.97 -12.50
C GLY A 85 8.39 14.07 -12.36
N PRO A 86 9.29 14.21 -13.34
CA PRO A 86 10.12 15.39 -13.45
C PRO A 86 9.28 16.65 -13.66
N SER A 87 9.86 17.83 -13.41
CA SER A 87 9.19 19.12 -13.61
C SER A 87 8.79 19.42 -15.06
N SER A 88 9.35 18.70 -16.05
CA SER A 88 8.94 18.73 -17.45
C SER A 88 9.34 17.45 -18.17
N GLY A 89 8.70 17.18 -19.32
CA GLY A 89 9.08 16.09 -20.23
C GLY A 89 8.12 14.90 -20.23
N ASP A 90 7.24 14.79 -19.24
CA ASP A 90 6.17 13.79 -19.26
C ASP A 90 5.11 14.10 -20.33
N LEU A 91 4.51 13.05 -20.88
CA LEU A 91 3.40 13.13 -21.82
C LEU A 91 2.20 12.36 -21.26
N LEU A 92 1.04 13.02 -21.15
CA LEU A 92 -0.23 12.36 -20.83
C LEU A 92 -0.96 11.97 -22.12
N LEU A 93 -1.34 10.70 -22.24
CA LEU A 93 -2.24 10.20 -23.27
C LEU A 93 -3.61 9.85 -22.67
N ARG A 94 -4.68 10.25 -23.36
CA ARG A 94 -6.06 9.89 -23.04
C ARG A 94 -6.53 8.71 -23.89
N ARG A 95 -7.72 8.20 -23.56
CA ARG A 95 -8.34 7.10 -24.29
C ARG A 95 -8.44 7.45 -25.79
N GLY A 96 -7.94 6.56 -26.63
CA GLY A 96 -7.96 6.69 -28.09
C GLY A 96 -6.84 7.53 -28.70
N GLU A 97 -5.98 8.16 -27.88
CA GLU A 97 -4.82 8.89 -28.39
C GLU A 97 -3.68 7.93 -28.71
N ALA A 98 -3.13 8.01 -29.92
CA ALA A 98 -1.99 7.22 -30.34
C ALA A 98 -0.68 7.77 -29.74
N LEU A 99 0.28 6.88 -29.47
CA LEU A 99 1.62 7.30 -29.04
C LEU A 99 2.31 8.09 -30.17
N PRO A 100 2.61 9.39 -29.99
CA PRO A 100 3.22 10.18 -31.05
C PRO A 100 4.68 9.74 -31.29
N PRO A 101 5.20 9.84 -32.52
CA PRO A 101 6.60 9.50 -32.82
C PRO A 101 7.63 10.28 -32.00
N ALA A 102 7.28 11.51 -31.61
CA ALA A 102 8.10 12.38 -30.77
C ALA A 102 7.89 12.18 -29.25
N ALA A 103 7.14 11.14 -28.84
CA ALA A 103 6.97 10.81 -27.43
C ALA A 103 8.33 10.59 -26.75
N PRO A 104 8.49 11.00 -25.48
CA PRO A 104 9.74 10.80 -24.77
C PRO A 104 10.14 9.31 -24.75
N ALA A 105 11.45 9.08 -24.80
CA ALA A 105 12.01 7.79 -24.45
C ALA A 105 11.79 7.55 -22.95
N GLY A 106 11.62 6.28 -22.57
CA GLY A 106 11.31 5.91 -21.19
C GLY A 106 10.06 5.05 -21.08
N PRO A 107 9.55 4.89 -19.84
CA PRO A 107 8.48 3.97 -19.53
C PRO A 107 7.13 4.56 -19.97
N ILE A 108 6.24 3.67 -20.37
CA ILE A 108 4.85 3.98 -20.72
C ILE A 108 3.98 3.43 -19.59
N LEU A 109 3.59 4.28 -18.65
CA LEU A 109 2.83 3.94 -17.46
C LEU A 109 1.34 3.79 -17.82
N VAL A 110 0.85 2.55 -17.84
CA VAL A 110 -0.53 2.24 -18.24
C VAL A 110 -1.45 2.27 -17.02
N CYS A 111 -2.29 3.30 -16.94
CA CYS A 111 -3.17 3.58 -15.80
C CYS A 111 -4.65 3.59 -16.19
N THR A 112 -4.99 2.98 -17.34
CA THR A 112 -6.37 2.75 -17.78
C THR A 112 -7.01 1.59 -17.02
N ARG A 113 -8.29 1.36 -17.26
CA ARG A 113 -9.00 0.16 -16.76
C ARG A 113 -8.58 -1.08 -17.56
N ASN A 114 -8.82 -2.26 -17.02
CA ASN A 114 -8.44 -3.54 -17.64
C ASN A 114 -9.14 -3.77 -19.00
N ASP A 115 -10.37 -3.29 -19.15
CA ASP A 115 -11.17 -3.38 -20.39
C ASP A 115 -10.66 -2.48 -21.53
N ASP A 116 -9.82 -1.49 -21.22
CA ASP A 116 -9.21 -0.59 -22.19
C ASP A 116 -7.84 -1.09 -22.72
N LEU A 117 -7.28 -2.16 -22.17
CA LEU A 117 -5.88 -2.54 -22.43
C LEU A 117 -5.60 -2.92 -23.89
N ASP A 118 -6.54 -3.58 -24.57
CA ASP A 118 -6.39 -3.90 -25.99
C ASP A 118 -6.23 -2.61 -26.83
N GLY A 119 -7.02 -1.58 -26.53
CA GLY A 119 -6.91 -0.28 -27.19
C GLY A 119 -5.57 0.43 -26.91
N VAL A 120 -4.97 0.20 -25.74
CA VAL A 120 -3.62 0.72 -25.43
C VAL A 120 -2.56 0.05 -26.32
N LEU A 121 -2.66 -1.27 -26.53
CA LEU A 121 -1.75 -1.99 -27.42
C LEU A 121 -1.91 -1.54 -28.88
N ASP A 122 -3.14 -1.35 -29.34
CA ASP A 122 -3.43 -0.88 -30.70
C ASP A 122 -2.89 0.54 -30.95
N ALA A 123 -2.96 1.40 -29.93
CA ALA A 123 -2.47 2.77 -29.97
C ALA A 123 -0.94 2.90 -29.78
N THR A 124 -0.26 1.81 -29.43
CA THR A 124 1.18 1.78 -29.13
C THR A 124 1.94 1.00 -30.21
N PRO A 125 2.92 1.61 -30.91
CA PRO A 125 3.79 0.89 -31.84
C PRO A 125 4.43 -0.34 -31.18
N LYS A 126 4.42 -1.50 -31.84
CA LYS A 126 4.98 -2.76 -31.29
C LYS A 126 6.43 -2.63 -30.82
N SER A 127 7.24 -1.78 -31.46
CA SER A 127 8.61 -1.49 -31.04
C SER A 127 8.72 -0.86 -29.65
N ARG A 128 7.64 -0.23 -29.15
CA ARG A 128 7.54 0.41 -27.84
C ARG A 128 6.82 -0.47 -26.81
N TRP A 129 6.31 -1.65 -27.19
CA TRP A 129 5.69 -2.57 -26.23
C TRP A 129 6.60 -2.99 -25.07
N PRO A 130 7.93 -3.19 -25.26
CA PRO A 130 8.85 -3.43 -24.14
C PRO A 130 8.89 -2.31 -23.09
N ASP A 131 8.40 -1.11 -23.43
CA ASP A 131 8.34 0.04 -22.54
C ASP A 131 7.04 0.15 -21.74
N LEU A 132 6.04 -0.67 -22.04
CA LEU A 132 4.77 -0.68 -21.31
C LEU A 132 4.99 -1.17 -19.87
N VAL A 133 4.41 -0.44 -18.92
CA VAL A 133 4.40 -0.73 -17.50
C VAL A 133 2.95 -0.74 -17.01
N PHE A 134 2.45 -1.91 -16.64
CA PHE A 134 1.04 -2.10 -16.28
C PHE A 134 0.80 -1.88 -14.77
N PHE A 135 -0.08 -0.94 -14.40
CA PHE A 135 -0.50 -0.64 -13.03
C PHE A 135 -1.82 -1.31 -12.63
N GLN A 136 -2.21 -2.35 -13.37
CA GLN A 136 -3.53 -2.95 -13.27
C GLN A 136 -3.64 -3.83 -12.02
N ASN A 137 -4.85 -3.89 -11.46
CA ASN A 137 -5.17 -4.86 -10.42
C ASN A 137 -5.52 -6.21 -11.05
N GLY A 138 -5.29 -7.29 -10.30
CA GLY A 138 -5.56 -8.66 -10.72
C GLY A 138 -4.29 -9.39 -11.17
N MET A 139 -4.48 -10.56 -11.76
CA MET A 139 -3.40 -11.37 -12.35
C MET A 139 -3.44 -11.20 -13.86
N LEU A 140 -2.54 -10.36 -14.38
CA LEU A 140 -2.55 -9.96 -15.79
C LEU A 140 -1.83 -10.98 -16.69
N ASP A 141 -1.06 -11.90 -16.12
CA ASP A 141 -0.22 -12.84 -16.85
C ASP A 141 -0.95 -13.61 -17.96
N PRO A 142 -2.17 -14.18 -17.76
CA PRO A 142 -2.87 -14.85 -18.86
C PRO A 142 -3.18 -13.92 -20.05
N TRP A 143 -3.52 -12.66 -19.78
CA TRP A 143 -3.76 -11.68 -20.84
C TRP A 143 -2.43 -11.29 -21.50
N LEU A 144 -1.37 -11.02 -20.74
CA LEU A 144 -0.05 -10.69 -21.29
C LEU A 144 0.49 -11.81 -22.18
N GLU A 145 0.41 -13.06 -21.73
CA GLU A 145 0.83 -14.23 -22.50
C GLU A 145 0.07 -14.34 -23.82
N SER A 146 -1.25 -14.11 -23.81
CA SER A 146 -2.07 -14.14 -25.04
C SER A 146 -1.66 -13.09 -26.09
N LYS A 147 -0.97 -12.03 -25.66
CA LYS A 147 -0.46 -10.94 -26.53
C LYS A 147 1.02 -11.12 -26.88
N GLY A 148 1.67 -12.17 -26.39
CA GLY A 148 3.12 -12.38 -26.54
C GLY A 148 3.96 -11.44 -25.67
N LEU A 149 3.40 -10.96 -24.56
CA LEU A 149 3.99 -10.02 -23.60
C LEU A 149 4.37 -10.70 -22.27
N ALA A 150 4.69 -11.99 -22.30
CA ALA A 150 5.13 -12.71 -21.12
C ALA A 150 6.35 -12.02 -20.49
N GLY A 151 6.29 -11.73 -19.19
CA GLY A 151 7.35 -11.01 -18.48
C GLY A 151 7.40 -9.49 -18.75
N ALA A 152 6.33 -8.89 -19.29
CA ALA A 152 6.21 -7.44 -19.39
C ALA A 152 6.34 -6.75 -18.01
N ASN A 153 6.67 -5.46 -18.03
CA ASN A 153 6.82 -4.69 -16.80
C ASN A 153 5.45 -4.53 -16.12
N GLN A 154 5.39 -4.78 -14.82
CA GLN A 154 4.16 -4.73 -14.03
C GLN A 154 4.38 -4.02 -12.70
N VAL A 155 3.32 -3.44 -12.14
CA VAL A 155 3.31 -2.78 -10.84
C VAL A 155 2.11 -3.24 -10.03
N LEU A 156 2.37 -3.86 -8.89
CA LEU A 156 1.38 -4.11 -7.85
C LEU A 156 1.24 -2.84 -7.01
N ALA A 157 0.38 -1.93 -7.42
CA ALA A 157 0.13 -0.70 -6.68
C ALA A 157 -0.55 -0.99 -5.33
N TYR A 158 0.09 -0.61 -4.23
CA TYR A 158 -0.50 -0.58 -2.89
C TYR A 158 -0.41 0.85 -2.37
N PHE A 159 -1.08 1.76 -3.06
CA PHE A 159 -1.33 3.12 -2.61
C PHE A 159 -2.72 3.50 -3.09
N ALA A 160 -3.33 4.48 -2.44
CA ALA A 160 -4.64 4.95 -2.83
C ALA A 160 -4.62 6.44 -3.12
N VAL A 161 -5.36 6.82 -4.16
CA VAL A 161 -5.65 8.21 -4.51
C VAL A 161 -7.15 8.38 -4.30
N SER A 162 -7.53 9.05 -3.22
CA SER A 162 -8.94 9.19 -2.83
C SER A 162 -9.73 9.98 -3.87
N LYS A 163 -9.18 11.10 -4.36
CA LYS A 163 -9.78 11.96 -5.40
C LYS A 163 -8.74 12.47 -6.38
N LEU A 164 -9.20 12.91 -7.55
CA LEU A 164 -8.34 13.48 -8.58
C LEU A 164 -7.62 14.72 -8.03
N GLY A 165 -6.29 14.76 -8.16
CA GLY A 165 -5.46 15.88 -7.70
C GLY A 165 -5.07 15.82 -6.22
N GLU A 166 -5.58 14.86 -5.44
CA GLU A 166 -5.09 14.62 -4.08
C GLU A 166 -3.80 13.79 -4.12
N PRO A 167 -2.86 14.03 -3.18
CA PRO A 167 -1.66 13.21 -3.08
C PRO A 167 -2.04 11.75 -2.78
N PRO A 168 -1.33 10.78 -3.38
CA PRO A 168 -1.50 9.38 -3.02
C PRO A 168 -1.09 9.16 -1.56
N VAL A 169 -1.74 8.20 -0.91
CA VAL A 169 -1.31 7.70 0.39
C VAL A 169 -0.77 6.30 0.20
N ASP A 170 0.42 6.08 0.75
CA ASP A 170 1.13 4.81 0.67
C ASP A 170 0.43 3.71 1.48
N GLY A 171 0.56 2.47 1.01
CA GLY A 171 0.08 1.26 1.68
C GLY A 171 1.09 0.73 2.70
N ILE A 172 1.72 1.64 3.45
CA ILE A 172 2.56 1.30 4.60
C ILE A 172 1.64 0.87 5.75
N THR A 173 2.03 -0.20 6.43
CA THR A 173 1.33 -0.73 7.61
C THR A 173 2.34 -1.04 8.70
N ASP A 174 1.90 -1.20 9.94
CA ASP A 174 2.80 -1.58 11.04
C ASP A 174 3.52 -2.92 10.78
N ALA A 175 2.85 -3.84 10.08
CA ALA A 175 3.43 -5.13 9.68
C ALA A 175 4.34 -5.07 8.45
N ASN A 176 4.20 -4.03 7.62
CA ASN A 176 5.00 -3.82 6.42
C ASN A 176 5.45 -2.35 6.39
N PRO A 177 6.34 -1.93 7.32
CA PRO A 177 6.81 -0.55 7.42
C PRO A 177 7.60 -0.11 6.18
N GLU A 178 8.11 -1.07 5.40
CA GLU A 178 8.77 -0.85 4.11
C GLU A 178 7.79 -0.72 2.93
N GLY A 179 6.49 -0.87 3.19
CA GLY A 179 5.41 -0.75 2.21
C GLY A 179 5.19 -1.98 1.34
N LEU A 180 4.06 -1.99 0.64
CA LEU A 180 3.61 -3.14 -0.17
C LEU A 180 3.69 -2.89 -1.67
N THR A 181 3.87 -1.66 -2.15
CA THR A 181 3.95 -1.45 -3.61
C THR A 181 5.17 -2.17 -4.19
N ALA A 182 5.00 -2.89 -5.29
CA ALA A 182 6.09 -3.63 -5.94
C ALA A 182 6.07 -3.46 -7.46
N ALA A 183 7.24 -3.44 -8.08
CA ALA A 183 7.44 -3.34 -9.52
C ALA A 183 8.34 -4.48 -10.04
N LEU A 184 8.02 -4.97 -11.24
CA LEU A 184 8.73 -6.01 -11.98
C LEU A 184 9.13 -5.48 -13.37
N GLY A 185 10.26 -5.95 -13.87
CA GLY A 185 10.74 -5.71 -15.23
C GLY A 185 11.82 -4.65 -15.34
N ASN A 186 12.25 -4.38 -16.57
CA ASN A 186 13.35 -3.48 -16.89
C ASN A 186 13.11 -2.04 -16.42
N TRP A 187 11.84 -1.60 -16.37
CA TRP A 187 11.48 -0.26 -15.91
C TRP A 187 11.17 -0.17 -14.40
N ALA A 188 11.26 -1.27 -13.65
CA ALA A 188 10.96 -1.27 -12.22
C ALA A 188 11.81 -0.27 -11.40
N PRO A 189 13.13 -0.11 -11.64
CA PRO A 189 13.92 0.91 -10.94
C PRO A 189 13.43 2.34 -11.20
N ALA A 190 13.03 2.64 -12.43
CA ALA A 190 12.51 3.96 -12.79
C ALA A 190 11.13 4.24 -12.18
N VAL A 191 10.27 3.22 -12.13
CA VAL A 191 8.99 3.29 -11.42
C VAL A 191 9.23 3.54 -9.93
N ALA A 192 10.16 2.83 -9.31
CA ALA A 192 10.49 3.02 -7.90
C ALA A 192 10.99 4.44 -7.63
N ALA A 193 11.89 4.97 -8.46
CA ALA A 193 12.38 6.35 -8.33
C ALA A 193 11.25 7.38 -8.45
N ARG A 194 10.31 7.18 -9.40
CA ARG A 194 9.14 8.04 -9.56
C ARG A 194 8.22 8.00 -8.34
N LEU A 195 7.89 6.80 -7.85
CA LEU A 195 7.03 6.65 -6.66
C LEU A 195 7.70 7.26 -5.41
N GLN A 196 9.01 7.07 -5.24
CA GLN A 196 9.79 7.68 -4.15
C GLN A 196 9.81 9.21 -4.23
N ASN A 197 9.85 9.79 -5.44
CA ASN A 197 9.72 11.23 -5.64
C ASN A 197 8.35 11.77 -5.17
N GLY A 198 7.32 10.94 -5.19
CA GLY A 198 6.00 11.22 -4.60
C GLY A 198 5.89 10.89 -3.11
N GLY A 199 6.97 10.48 -2.44
CA GLY A 199 6.94 10.03 -1.05
C GLY A 199 6.34 8.64 -0.83
N LEU A 200 6.22 7.83 -1.88
CA LEU A 200 5.73 6.46 -1.80
C LEU A 200 6.89 5.45 -1.83
N THR A 201 6.69 4.34 -1.14
CA THR A 201 7.56 3.17 -1.19
C THR A 201 7.30 2.34 -2.45
N CYS A 202 8.33 1.63 -2.90
CA CYS A 202 8.23 0.68 -4.01
C CYS A 202 9.38 -0.32 -3.94
N LYS A 203 9.04 -1.60 -3.90
CA LYS A 203 9.98 -2.73 -4.00
C LYS A 203 10.25 -3.02 -5.47
N VAL A 204 11.51 -3.21 -5.84
CA VAL A 204 11.87 -3.81 -7.13
C VAL A 204 12.07 -5.30 -6.89
N LEU A 205 11.23 -6.13 -7.49
CA LEU A 205 11.23 -7.58 -7.26
C LEU A 205 11.62 -8.34 -8.53
N ASP A 206 12.21 -9.52 -8.33
CA ASP A 206 12.31 -10.52 -9.37
C ASP A 206 10.96 -11.19 -9.63
N LYS A 207 10.90 -12.02 -10.68
CA LYS A 207 9.68 -12.66 -11.15
C LYS A 207 9.02 -13.50 -10.04
N ASP A 208 9.78 -14.39 -9.41
CA ASP A 208 9.25 -15.34 -8.42
C ASP A 208 8.70 -14.61 -7.17
N ALA A 209 9.38 -13.57 -6.70
CA ALA A 209 8.91 -12.77 -5.57
C ALA A 209 7.69 -11.92 -5.95
N PHE A 210 7.68 -11.34 -7.15
CA PHE A 210 6.57 -10.54 -7.65
C PHE A 210 5.30 -11.38 -7.82
N GLU A 211 5.40 -12.59 -8.40
CA GLU A 211 4.26 -13.49 -8.61
C GLU A 211 3.63 -13.94 -7.28
N LYS A 212 4.45 -14.27 -6.27
CA LYS A 212 3.94 -14.57 -4.92
C LYS A 212 3.12 -13.41 -4.36
N GLN A 213 3.65 -12.20 -4.45
CA GLN A 213 2.96 -11.02 -3.95
C GLN A 213 1.72 -10.65 -4.78
N MET A 214 1.74 -10.93 -6.08
CA MET A 214 0.58 -10.76 -6.97
C MET A 214 -0.56 -11.70 -6.57
N LEU A 215 -0.24 -12.96 -6.29
CA LEU A 215 -1.24 -13.95 -5.82
C LEU A 215 -1.80 -13.56 -4.44
N GLU A 216 -0.95 -13.11 -3.51
CA GLU A 216 -1.41 -12.58 -2.23
C GLU A 216 -2.37 -11.40 -2.42
N LYS A 217 -2.02 -10.44 -3.28
CA LYS A 217 -2.88 -9.29 -3.63
C LYS A 217 -4.19 -9.75 -4.25
N LEU A 218 -4.14 -10.70 -5.16
CA LEU A 218 -5.31 -11.21 -5.88
C LEU A 218 -6.28 -11.88 -4.91
N ILE A 219 -5.79 -12.73 -4.01
CA ILE A 219 -6.62 -13.40 -3.00
C ILE A 219 -7.27 -12.35 -2.08
N TRP A 220 -6.48 -11.37 -1.62
CA TRP A 220 -6.98 -10.28 -0.78
C TRP A 220 -8.09 -9.47 -1.47
N ILE A 221 -7.82 -8.94 -2.68
CA ILE A 221 -8.81 -8.17 -3.44
C ILE A 221 -10.05 -9.01 -3.73
N SER A 222 -9.89 -10.28 -4.14
CA SER A 222 -11.01 -11.14 -4.48
C SER A 222 -11.94 -11.36 -3.27
N ALA A 223 -11.38 -11.65 -2.10
CA ALA A 223 -12.18 -11.86 -0.90
C ALA A 223 -12.85 -10.57 -0.42
N PHE A 224 -12.10 -9.47 -0.32
CA PHE A 224 -12.63 -8.20 0.17
C PHE A 224 -13.67 -7.58 -0.76
N MET A 225 -13.43 -7.61 -2.07
CA MET A 225 -14.37 -7.04 -3.04
C MET A 225 -15.63 -7.90 -3.18
N LEU A 226 -15.52 -9.23 -3.08
CA LEU A 226 -16.69 -10.11 -3.08
C LEU A 226 -17.58 -9.86 -1.86
N VAL A 227 -17.00 -9.78 -0.66
CA VAL A 227 -17.76 -9.46 0.55
C VAL A 227 -18.33 -8.05 0.47
N GLY A 228 -17.55 -7.06 0.04
CA GLY A 228 -18.03 -5.69 -0.15
C GLY A 228 -19.20 -5.58 -1.12
N ALA A 229 -19.16 -6.31 -2.24
CA ALA A 229 -20.26 -6.34 -3.21
C ALA A 229 -21.55 -6.95 -2.62
N ARG A 230 -21.43 -7.85 -1.65
CA ARG A 230 -22.57 -8.43 -0.92
C ARG A 230 -23.23 -7.45 0.06
N HIS A 231 -22.50 -6.41 0.47
CA HIS A 231 -22.91 -5.42 1.46
C HIS A 231 -22.90 -4.00 0.86
N PRO A 232 -23.97 -3.59 0.16
CA PRO A 232 -24.03 -2.31 -0.53
C PRO A 232 -23.70 -1.11 0.39
N GLY A 233 -22.76 -0.27 -0.06
CA GLY A 233 -22.30 0.90 0.69
C GLY A 233 -21.18 0.62 1.70
N ALA A 234 -20.79 -0.64 1.90
CA ALA A 234 -19.63 -0.97 2.73
C ALA A 234 -18.32 -0.50 2.07
N THR A 235 -17.50 0.22 2.81
CA THR A 235 -16.12 0.51 2.42
C THR A 235 -15.23 -0.70 2.70
N VAL A 236 -14.01 -0.73 2.14
CA VAL A 236 -13.01 -1.77 2.46
C VAL A 236 -12.75 -1.85 3.97
N GLY A 237 -12.72 -0.71 4.67
CA GLY A 237 -12.59 -0.67 6.12
C GLY A 237 -13.82 -1.20 6.87
N ALA A 238 -15.03 -1.01 6.34
CA ALA A 238 -16.23 -1.63 6.90
C ALA A 238 -16.22 -3.15 6.72
N VAL A 239 -15.79 -3.64 5.55
CA VAL A 239 -15.58 -5.08 5.29
C VAL A 239 -14.59 -5.68 6.28
N GLU A 240 -13.47 -5.00 6.52
CA GLU A 240 -12.45 -5.39 7.48
C GLU A 240 -12.98 -5.53 8.91
N LYS A 241 -13.77 -4.53 9.36
CA LYS A 241 -14.20 -4.42 10.75
C LYS A 241 -15.45 -5.24 11.06
N GLU A 242 -16.43 -5.25 10.16
CA GLU A 242 -17.79 -5.74 10.42
C GLU A 242 -18.06 -7.10 9.77
N TYR A 243 -17.40 -7.40 8.64
CA TYR A 243 -17.68 -8.60 7.83
C TYR A 243 -16.47 -9.54 7.73
N ARG A 244 -15.52 -9.43 8.66
CA ARG A 244 -14.27 -10.21 8.67
C ARG A 244 -14.48 -11.72 8.61
N SER A 245 -15.50 -12.23 9.31
CA SER A 245 -15.81 -13.66 9.33
C SER A 245 -16.15 -14.20 7.93
N GLU A 246 -16.78 -13.39 7.09
CA GLU A 246 -17.11 -13.75 5.71
C GLU A 246 -15.87 -13.76 4.82
N VAL A 247 -14.96 -12.79 5.01
CA VAL A 247 -13.67 -12.78 4.32
C VAL A 247 -12.90 -14.07 4.63
N ILE A 248 -12.83 -14.45 5.91
CA ILE A 248 -12.13 -15.67 6.35
C ILE A 248 -12.74 -16.93 5.73
N LEU A 249 -14.06 -16.97 5.51
CA LEU A 249 -14.73 -18.11 4.89
C LEU A 249 -14.31 -18.33 3.43
N ILE A 250 -13.96 -17.25 2.71
CA ILE A 250 -13.65 -17.28 1.27
C ILE A 250 -12.17 -17.59 1.01
N LEU A 251 -11.27 -17.20 1.92
CA LEU A 251 -9.82 -17.38 1.76
C LEU A 251 -9.38 -18.82 1.41
N PRO A 252 -9.91 -19.89 2.03
CA PRO A 252 -9.54 -21.26 1.70
C PRO A 252 -9.82 -21.65 0.24
N VAL A 253 -10.88 -21.10 -0.36
CA VAL A 253 -11.23 -21.36 -1.77
C VAL A 253 -10.17 -20.75 -2.70
N GLY A 254 -9.77 -19.51 -2.45
CA GLY A 254 -8.71 -18.85 -3.22
C GLY A 254 -7.34 -19.53 -3.10
N LEU A 255 -7.00 -20.00 -1.90
CA LEU A 255 -5.76 -20.75 -1.66
C LEU A 255 -5.71 -22.10 -2.39
N SER A 256 -6.83 -22.80 -2.49
CA SER A 256 -6.91 -24.09 -3.19
C SER A 256 -6.70 -23.98 -4.71
N LEU A 257 -7.06 -22.84 -5.30
CA LEU A 257 -6.94 -22.59 -6.74
C LEU A 257 -5.53 -22.13 -7.16
N GLY A 258 -4.76 -21.54 -6.24
CA GLY A 258 -3.45 -20.97 -6.55
C GLY A 258 -2.28 -21.96 -6.67
N SER A 259 -2.45 -23.25 -6.34
CA SER A 259 -1.35 -24.23 -6.19
C SER A 259 -0.17 -23.79 -5.30
N VAL A 260 -0.24 -22.63 -4.66
CA VAL A 260 0.71 -22.18 -3.64
C VAL A 260 0.38 -22.97 -2.38
N ARG A 261 1.30 -23.84 -1.98
CA ARG A 261 1.29 -24.45 -0.66
C ARG A 261 1.65 -23.35 0.36
N VAL A 262 0.69 -22.48 0.64
CA VAL A 262 0.82 -21.47 1.70
C VAL A 262 0.94 -22.24 2.99
N PRO A 263 2.08 -22.19 3.70
CA PRO A 263 2.27 -23.00 4.90
C PRO A 263 1.13 -22.73 5.89
N SER A 264 0.72 -23.73 6.67
CA SER A 264 -0.42 -23.62 7.60
C SER A 264 -0.30 -22.46 8.62
N TYR A 265 0.90 -21.90 8.78
CA TYR A 265 1.20 -20.71 9.60
C TYR A 265 1.10 -19.38 8.85
N CYS A 266 1.00 -19.36 7.53
CA CYS A 266 0.76 -18.16 6.71
C CYS A 266 -0.72 -17.78 6.62
N VAL A 267 -1.65 -18.69 6.89
CA VAL A 267 -3.09 -18.41 6.89
C VAL A 267 -3.51 -17.50 8.06
N PRO A 268 -3.00 -17.72 9.30
CA PRO A 268 -3.10 -16.70 10.34
C PRO A 268 -2.29 -15.47 9.91
N LEU A 269 -1.03 -15.58 9.48
CA LEU A 269 -0.19 -14.40 9.24
C LEU A 269 -0.71 -13.42 8.17
N VAL A 270 -1.25 -13.85 7.03
CA VAL A 270 -1.81 -12.90 6.03
C VAL A 270 -3.14 -12.31 6.54
N ALA A 271 -3.92 -13.10 7.28
CA ALA A 271 -5.19 -12.67 7.87
C ALA A 271 -5.09 -12.07 9.29
N GLU A 272 -3.90 -11.99 9.87
CA GLU A 272 -3.63 -11.55 11.25
C GLU A 272 -2.58 -10.44 11.25
N LYS A 273 -1.64 -10.40 10.28
CA LYS A 273 -0.65 -9.31 10.16
C LYS A 273 -1.12 -8.10 9.35
N GLN A 274 -2.03 -8.27 8.37
CA GLN A 274 -2.69 -7.12 7.72
C GLN A 274 -3.92 -6.62 8.48
N LEU A 275 -4.32 -7.34 9.53
CA LEU A 275 -5.67 -7.33 10.07
C LEU A 275 -5.70 -7.06 11.60
N VAL A 276 -4.58 -6.62 12.18
CA VAL A 276 -4.47 -6.21 13.59
C VAL A 276 -3.83 -4.83 13.60
N GLN A 277 -4.62 -3.81 13.96
CA GLN A 277 -4.23 -2.41 14.26
C GLN A 277 -4.02 -1.53 13.02
N GLY A 278 -4.53 -0.30 12.90
CA GLY A 278 -5.35 0.53 13.78
C GLY A 278 -5.42 1.93 13.14
N HIS A 279 -6.65 2.41 12.91
CA HIS A 279 -6.99 3.82 12.66
C HIS A 279 -6.17 4.61 11.62
N ARG A 280 -6.32 4.25 10.34
CA ARG A 280 -6.46 5.17 9.18
C ARG A 280 -6.65 4.32 7.92
N PHE A 281 -7.90 3.96 7.61
CA PHE A 281 -8.20 3.23 6.39
C PHE A 281 -8.27 4.19 5.22
N LEU A 282 -7.50 3.88 4.18
CA LEU A 282 -7.63 4.54 2.90
C LEU A 282 -8.96 4.16 2.27
N ASP A 283 -9.74 5.17 1.88
CA ASP A 283 -10.80 5.02 0.90
C ASP A 283 -10.17 4.58 -0.43
N ILE A 284 -9.89 3.28 -0.56
CA ILE A 284 -9.56 2.66 -1.83
C ILE A 284 -10.86 2.69 -2.64
N SER A 285 -11.11 3.80 -3.33
CA SER A 285 -12.15 3.89 -4.34
C SER A 285 -11.76 2.93 -5.47
N VAL A 286 -12.21 1.68 -5.38
CA VAL A 286 -12.27 0.74 -6.50
C VAL A 286 -13.52 1.12 -7.28
N THR A 287 -13.37 2.04 -8.22
CA THR A 287 -14.43 2.33 -9.18
C THR A 287 -14.35 1.26 -10.25
N PHE A 288 -15.34 0.36 -10.30
CA PHE A 288 -15.56 -0.53 -11.44
C PHE A 288 -15.84 0.28 -12.71
#